data_AF-A0A3S1BL57-F1
#
_entry.id   AF-A0A3S1BL57-F1
#
_cell.length_a   1.000
_cell.length_b   1.000
_cell.length_c   1.000
_cell.angle_alpha   90.00
_cell.angle_beta   90.00
_cell.angle_gamma   90.00
#
_symmetry.space_group_name_H-M   'P 1'
#
loop_
_entity.id
_entity.type
_entity.pdbx_description
1 polymer ?
#
loop_
_entity_poly.entity_id
_entity_poly.type
_entity_poly.pdbx_seq_one_letter_code
_entity_poly.pdbx_strand_id
1 'polypeptide(L)'
;MVSKLRYKNTGDPTGFKAFLRVNCVPVGMFVRYVGNRLHVMFHMGGVLVHYLPQFLAILEGSCKWEFSKNFLSSHLRQESLVSQLTALGLIGKLISGPWMKLVYKNAGDHSNVEMSSYFKTAKQTIDVWSANPSQMFVSEKDVFLRPLIPDLVLETLQSSALSSIVEDILKEILPVIAAVIKKQLRRYISGDLSEPSQELLEKTVSAAPHNIWAERVIGMTCHLWKRCPMATIGFLDAKIKAKTNKLMEWLGGKDEAEQESS
;
A
#
# COMPACT_ATOMS: atom_id res chain seq x y z
N MET A 1 -9.52 12.39 -2.53
CA MET A 1 -9.93 13.53 -3.38
C MET A 1 -8.73 14.11 -4.16
N VAL A 2 -7.59 14.35 -3.52
CA VAL A 2 -6.34 14.83 -4.17
C VAL A 2 -5.90 14.03 -5.40
N SER A 3 -5.99 12.70 -5.37
CA SER A 3 -5.67 11.85 -6.53
C SER A 3 -6.55 12.12 -7.76
N LYS A 4 -7.74 12.69 -7.57
CA LYS A 4 -8.67 13.04 -8.66
C LYS A 4 -8.29 14.33 -9.40
N LEU A 5 -7.44 15.18 -8.80
CA LEU A 5 -6.93 16.40 -9.46
C LEU A 5 -6.13 16.09 -10.73
N ARG A 6 -5.65 14.85 -10.87
CA ARG A 6 -4.93 14.35 -12.04
C ARG A 6 -5.81 14.08 -13.27
N TYR A 7 -7.13 14.20 -13.16
CA TYR A 7 -8.06 13.88 -14.25
C TYR A 7 -8.78 15.11 -14.78
N LYS A 8 -8.89 15.20 -16.11
CA LYS A 8 -9.54 16.32 -16.82
C LYS A 8 -10.98 16.58 -16.36
N ASN A 9 -11.72 15.52 -15.98
CA ASN A 9 -13.15 15.64 -15.66
C ASN A 9 -13.42 16.02 -14.20
N THR A 10 -12.43 15.91 -13.32
CA THR A 10 -12.62 16.05 -11.86
C THR A 10 -11.49 16.85 -11.21
N GLY A 11 -10.74 17.66 -11.98
CA GLY A 11 -9.47 18.21 -11.53
C GLY A 11 -8.77 19.12 -12.53
N ASP A 12 -7.59 19.60 -12.11
CA ASP A 12 -6.67 20.38 -12.93
C ASP A 12 -5.36 19.59 -13.18
N PRO A 13 -5.33 18.72 -14.21
CA PRO A 13 -4.16 17.89 -14.48
C PRO A 13 -2.94 18.70 -14.90
N THR A 14 -3.13 19.88 -15.47
CA THR A 14 -2.04 20.76 -15.92
C THR A 14 -1.39 21.44 -14.73
N GLY A 15 -2.20 22.04 -13.85
CA GLY A 15 -1.73 22.61 -12.58
C GLY A 15 -1.05 21.56 -11.70
N PHE A 16 -1.62 20.36 -11.63
CA PHE A 16 -1.01 19.25 -10.87
C PHE A 16 0.32 18.78 -11.47
N LYS A 17 0.50 18.76 -12.80
CA LYS A 17 1.80 18.45 -13.41
C LYS A 17 2.83 19.56 -13.17
N ALA A 18 2.41 20.82 -13.21
CA ALA A 18 3.25 21.96 -12.90
C ALA A 18 3.74 21.89 -11.43
N PHE A 19 2.85 21.58 -10.49
CA PHE A 19 3.19 21.32 -9.09
C PHE A 19 4.34 20.32 -8.93
N LEU A 20 4.20 19.14 -9.54
CA LEU A 20 5.19 18.09 -9.45
C LEU A 20 6.55 18.55 -10.01
N ARG A 21 6.53 19.27 -11.14
CA ARG A 21 7.76 19.76 -11.79
C ARG A 21 8.44 20.84 -10.95
N VAL A 22 7.71 21.83 -10.46
CA VAL A 22 8.25 22.96 -9.68
C VAL A 22 8.85 22.50 -8.36
N ASN A 23 8.23 21.49 -7.72
CA ASN A 23 8.67 20.99 -6.41
C ASN A 23 9.54 19.72 -6.52
N CYS A 24 10.01 19.38 -7.72
CA CYS A 24 10.83 18.19 -7.99
C CYS A 24 10.23 16.87 -7.45
N VAL A 25 8.91 16.77 -7.40
CA VAL A 25 8.20 15.61 -6.86
C VAL A 25 8.11 14.51 -7.92
N PRO A 26 8.56 13.28 -7.64
CA PRO A 26 8.43 12.17 -8.57
C PRO A 26 6.97 11.93 -8.95
N VAL A 27 6.70 11.70 -10.25
CA VAL A 27 5.33 11.49 -10.77
C VAL A 27 4.59 10.34 -10.06
N GLY A 28 5.35 9.33 -9.63
CA GLY A 28 4.87 8.16 -8.90
C GLY A 28 4.59 8.38 -7.41
N MET A 29 4.97 9.51 -6.83
CA MET A 29 4.85 9.76 -5.39
C MET A 29 3.38 9.90 -4.95
N PHE A 30 2.59 10.65 -5.72
CA PHE A 30 1.14 10.70 -5.57
C PHE A 30 0.52 9.58 -6.40
N VAL A 31 0.22 8.46 -5.75
CA VAL A 31 -0.26 7.23 -6.41
C VAL A 31 -1.70 7.39 -6.90
N ARG A 32 -1.99 6.75 -8.04
CA ARG A 32 -3.37 6.63 -8.54
C ARG A 32 -4.20 5.79 -7.57
N TYR A 33 -5.28 6.36 -7.04
CA TYR A 33 -6.25 5.61 -6.25
C TYR A 33 -7.21 4.85 -7.17
N VAL A 34 -7.19 3.52 -7.13
CA VAL A 34 -8.09 2.63 -7.89
C VAL A 34 -8.63 1.55 -6.95
N GLY A 35 -9.96 1.45 -6.84
CA GLY A 35 -10.64 0.50 -5.95
C GLY A 35 -10.46 0.83 -4.46
N ASN A 36 -10.78 -0.13 -3.58
CA ASN A 36 -10.70 0.03 -2.12
C ASN A 36 -9.32 -0.37 -1.56
N ARG A 37 -8.26 0.35 -1.97
CA ARG A 37 -6.91 0.10 -1.47
C ARG A 37 -6.56 1.02 -0.30
N LEU A 38 -6.89 0.61 0.92
CA LEU A 38 -6.64 1.40 2.14
C LEU A 38 -5.17 1.81 2.31
N HIS A 39 -4.21 0.93 2.01
CA HIS A 39 -2.79 1.27 2.08
C HIS A 39 -2.40 2.47 1.18
N VAL A 40 -3.07 2.64 0.04
CA VAL A 40 -2.83 3.80 -0.84
C VAL A 40 -3.34 5.07 -0.16
N MET A 41 -4.47 5.00 0.54
CA MET A 41 -4.98 6.14 1.30
C MET A 41 -4.00 6.55 2.41
N PHE A 42 -3.46 5.58 3.14
CA PHE A 42 -2.47 5.82 4.20
C PHE A 42 -1.18 6.43 3.66
N HIS A 43 -0.63 5.87 2.58
CA HIS A 43 0.54 6.44 1.88
C HIS A 43 0.28 7.87 1.41
N MET A 44 -0.87 8.11 0.79
CA MET A 44 -1.24 9.43 0.28
C MET A 44 -1.46 10.45 1.40
N GLY A 45 -1.90 10.02 2.58
CA GLY A 45 -2.03 10.86 3.77
C GLY A 45 -0.68 11.46 4.17
N GLY A 46 0.33 10.60 4.34
CA GLY A 46 1.68 11.06 4.69
C GLY A 46 2.31 11.98 3.63
N VAL A 47 2.20 11.60 2.35
CA VAL A 47 2.71 12.44 1.25
C VAL A 47 2.03 13.82 1.23
N LEU A 48 0.73 13.88 1.52
CA LEU A 48 -0.01 15.13 1.53
C LEU A 48 0.38 16.03 2.71
N VAL A 49 0.64 15.45 3.90
CA VAL A 49 1.14 16.21 5.06
C VAL A 49 2.51 16.83 4.74
N HIS A 50 3.42 16.06 4.15
CA HIS A 50 4.75 16.57 3.79
C HIS A 50 4.70 17.72 2.78
N TYR A 51 3.88 17.60 1.73
CA TYR A 51 3.75 18.64 0.71
C TYR A 51 2.63 19.66 0.99
N LEU A 52 2.07 19.69 2.20
CA LEU A 52 0.89 20.50 2.51
C LEU A 52 1.10 21.99 2.16
N PRO A 53 2.21 22.65 2.53
CA PRO A 53 2.42 24.06 2.21
C PRO A 53 2.48 24.32 0.70
N GLN A 54 3.22 23.50 -0.04
CA GLN A 54 3.39 23.62 -1.49
C GLN A 54 2.06 23.34 -2.21
N PHE A 55 1.28 22.39 -1.68
CA PHE A 55 -0.01 22.02 -2.22
C PHE A 55 -1.04 23.14 -2.03
N LEU A 56 -1.08 23.77 -0.85
CA LEU A 56 -1.92 24.95 -0.58
C LEU A 56 -1.56 26.13 -1.49
N ALA A 57 -0.27 26.43 -1.65
CA ALA A 57 0.20 27.53 -2.50
C ALA A 57 -0.29 27.39 -3.96
N ILE A 58 -0.32 26.16 -4.48
CA ILE A 58 -0.78 25.88 -5.85
C ILE A 58 -2.28 25.91 -6.00
N LEU A 59 -3.01 25.37 -5.01
CA LEU A 59 -4.47 25.49 -4.98
C LEU A 59 -4.87 26.98 -5.02
N GLU A 60 -4.17 27.83 -4.27
CA GLU A 60 -4.50 29.25 -4.14
C GLU A 60 -4.05 30.08 -5.35
N GLY A 61 -2.86 29.80 -5.91
CA GLY A 61 -2.26 30.62 -6.97
C GLY A 61 -2.51 30.15 -8.41
N SER A 62 -2.78 28.86 -8.64
CA SER A 62 -2.71 28.29 -10.02
C SER A 62 -3.81 27.30 -10.38
N CYS A 63 -4.60 26.82 -9.41
CA CYS A 63 -5.71 25.91 -9.69
C CYS A 63 -6.86 26.67 -10.38
N LYS A 64 -7.21 26.24 -11.59
CA LYS A 64 -8.30 26.84 -12.38
C LYS A 64 -9.70 26.41 -11.92
N TRP A 65 -9.80 25.39 -11.07
CA TRP A 65 -11.08 24.81 -10.68
C TRP A 65 -11.55 25.32 -9.31
N GLU A 66 -12.40 26.35 -9.33
CA GLU A 66 -12.83 27.14 -8.17
C GLU A 66 -13.44 26.31 -7.03
N PHE A 67 -14.26 25.29 -7.36
CA PHE A 67 -14.86 24.42 -6.36
C PHE A 67 -13.80 23.61 -5.59
N SER A 68 -12.88 22.97 -6.30
CA SER A 68 -11.80 22.23 -5.64
C SER A 68 -10.84 23.15 -4.92
N LYS A 69 -10.57 24.33 -5.45
CA LYS A 69 -9.74 25.34 -4.80
C LYS A 69 -10.27 25.69 -3.41
N ASN A 70 -11.50 26.20 -3.33
CA ASN A 70 -12.05 26.71 -2.07
C ASN A 70 -12.42 25.59 -1.10
N PHE A 71 -12.93 24.46 -1.61
CA PHE A 71 -13.24 23.31 -0.77
C PHE A 71 -11.98 22.65 -0.22
N LEU A 72 -10.97 22.37 -1.05
CA LEU A 72 -9.76 21.69 -0.59
C LEU A 72 -8.90 22.62 0.27
N SER A 73 -8.75 23.90 -0.08
CA SER A 73 -7.94 24.83 0.72
C SER A 73 -8.51 25.02 2.13
N SER A 74 -9.83 25.19 2.25
CA SER A 74 -10.50 25.33 3.55
C SER A 74 -10.34 24.09 4.42
N HIS A 75 -10.50 22.89 3.86
CA HIS A 75 -10.37 21.64 4.60
C HIS A 75 -8.92 21.31 4.97
N LEU A 76 -7.98 21.53 4.04
CA LEU A 76 -6.55 21.25 4.28
C LEU A 76 -5.90 22.18 5.31
N ARG A 77 -6.54 23.32 5.61
CA ARG A 77 -6.16 24.23 6.69
C ARG A 77 -6.70 23.80 8.06
N GLN A 78 -7.63 22.84 8.11
CA GLN A 78 -8.15 22.34 9.38
C GLN A 78 -7.12 21.44 10.05
N GLU A 79 -6.73 21.81 11.27
CA GLU A 79 -5.80 21.04 12.10
C GLU A 79 -6.29 19.59 12.30
N SER A 80 -7.59 19.40 12.49
CA SER A 80 -8.19 18.06 12.64
C SER A 80 -7.94 17.16 11.43
N LEU A 81 -8.06 17.69 10.21
CA LEU A 81 -7.81 16.91 9.00
C LEU A 81 -6.31 16.61 8.84
N VAL A 82 -5.45 17.59 9.11
CA VAL A 82 -3.99 17.38 9.05
C VAL A 82 -3.57 16.31 10.05
N SER A 83 -4.07 16.37 11.29
CA SER A 83 -3.87 15.34 12.32
C SER A 83 -4.36 13.97 11.87
N GLN A 84 -5.55 13.86 11.27
CA GLN A 84 -6.03 12.61 10.68
C GLN A 84 -5.06 12.08 9.60
N LEU A 85 -4.62 12.94 8.68
CA LEU A 85 -3.69 12.55 7.61
C LEU A 85 -2.32 12.13 8.16
N THR A 86 -1.85 12.75 9.25
CA THR A 86 -0.61 12.38 9.95
C THR A 86 -0.73 10.98 10.55
N ALA A 87 -1.82 10.69 11.28
CA ALA A 87 -2.08 9.36 11.83
C ALA A 87 -2.11 8.28 10.73
N LEU A 88 -2.83 8.56 9.65
CA LEU A 88 -2.90 7.66 8.48
C LEU A 88 -1.53 7.50 7.80
N GLY A 89 -0.75 8.57 7.70
CA GLY A 89 0.60 8.57 7.14
C GLY A 89 1.56 7.68 7.93
N LEU A 90 1.53 7.76 9.26
CA LEU A 90 2.33 6.92 10.16
C LEU A 90 1.97 5.44 10.00
N ILE A 91 0.67 5.10 10.00
CA ILE A 91 0.19 3.74 9.69
C ILE A 91 0.66 3.30 8.30
N GLY A 92 0.66 4.23 7.34
CA GLY A 92 1.21 4.07 6.00
C GLY A 92 2.65 3.57 6.01
N LYS A 93 3.53 4.31 6.71
CA LYS A 93 4.99 4.07 6.73
C LYS A 93 5.40 2.89 7.61
N LEU A 94 4.77 2.73 8.77
CA LEU A 94 5.20 1.77 9.79
C LEU A 94 4.51 0.41 9.69
N ILE A 95 3.28 0.37 9.18
CA ILE A 95 2.45 -0.84 9.16
C ILE A 95 2.18 -1.28 7.72
N SER A 96 1.35 -0.52 7.00
CA SER A 96 0.79 -1.01 5.73
C SER A 96 1.81 -1.06 4.59
N GLY A 97 2.75 -0.12 4.51
CA GLY A 97 3.83 -0.12 3.53
C GLY A 97 4.75 -1.35 3.69
N PRO A 98 5.32 -1.57 4.89
CA PRO A 98 6.06 -2.78 5.23
C PRO A 98 5.28 -4.05 4.95
N TRP A 99 3.99 -4.09 5.31
CA TRP A 99 3.11 -5.22 5.03
C TRP A 99 2.99 -5.52 3.53
N MET A 100 2.83 -4.48 2.71
CA MET A 100 2.78 -4.63 1.25
C MET A 100 4.12 -5.08 0.66
N LYS A 101 5.26 -4.76 1.29
CA LYS A 101 6.57 -5.24 0.84
C LYS A 101 6.81 -6.69 1.25
N LEU A 102 6.61 -7.01 2.52
CA LEU A 102 6.92 -8.33 3.07
C LEU A 102 5.88 -9.37 2.67
N VAL A 103 4.60 -9.10 2.93
CA VAL A 103 3.53 -10.08 2.74
C VAL A 103 3.05 -10.06 1.28
N TYR A 104 2.70 -8.90 0.72
CA TYR A 104 2.06 -8.85 -0.60
C TYR A 104 3.02 -9.08 -1.77
N LYS A 105 4.25 -8.57 -1.68
CA LYS A 105 5.28 -8.76 -2.72
C LYS A 105 6.17 -9.97 -2.47
N ASN A 106 6.02 -10.62 -1.31
CA ASN A 106 6.91 -11.68 -0.83
C ASN A 106 8.40 -11.35 -1.02
N ALA A 107 8.83 -10.14 -0.62
CA ALA A 107 10.18 -9.66 -0.92
C ALA A 107 11.33 -10.49 -0.29
N GLY A 108 11.01 -11.47 0.55
CA GLY A 108 11.97 -12.40 1.14
C GLY A 108 11.74 -13.86 0.78
N ASP A 109 10.89 -14.13 -0.23
CA ASP A 109 10.52 -15.48 -0.69
C ASP A 109 10.17 -16.44 0.46
N HIS A 110 9.46 -15.93 1.46
CA HIS A 110 9.05 -16.69 2.63
C HIS A 110 7.93 -17.66 2.29
N SER A 111 7.94 -18.83 2.91
CA SER A 111 6.81 -19.78 2.87
C SER A 111 5.64 -19.28 3.74
N ASN A 112 4.44 -19.84 3.51
CA ASN A 112 3.25 -19.58 4.35
C ASN A 112 3.54 -19.68 5.85
N VAL A 113 4.33 -20.69 6.19
CA VAL A 113 4.58 -21.12 7.56
C VAL A 113 5.60 -20.19 8.22
N GLU A 114 6.65 -19.77 7.51
CA GLU A 114 7.60 -18.77 8.01
C GLU A 114 6.94 -17.41 8.22
N MET A 115 5.97 -17.05 7.38
CA MET A 115 5.22 -15.81 7.55
C MET A 115 4.48 -15.74 8.90
N SER A 116 4.11 -16.88 9.49
CA SER A 116 3.41 -16.93 10.79
C SER A 116 4.13 -16.19 11.91
N SER A 117 5.46 -16.29 11.95
CA SER A 117 6.32 -15.61 12.92
C SER A 117 6.18 -14.09 12.79
N TYR A 118 6.24 -13.57 11.57
CA TYR A 118 6.05 -12.15 11.26
C TYR A 118 4.67 -11.63 11.64
N PHE A 119 3.61 -12.42 11.45
CA PHE A 119 2.27 -12.03 11.90
C PHE A 119 2.16 -11.96 13.44
N LYS A 120 2.82 -12.88 14.17
CA LYS A 120 2.89 -12.85 15.64
C LYS A 120 3.66 -11.60 16.12
N THR A 121 4.82 -11.33 15.54
CA THR A 121 5.63 -10.13 15.82
C THR A 121 4.84 -8.85 15.54
N ALA A 122 4.21 -8.75 14.36
CA ALA A 122 3.41 -7.60 13.99
C ALA A 122 2.26 -7.34 14.96
N LYS A 123 1.59 -8.39 15.42
CA LYS A 123 0.55 -8.27 16.43
C LYS A 123 1.10 -7.71 17.74
N GLN A 124 2.21 -8.24 18.24
CA GLN A 124 2.82 -7.75 19.49
C GLN A 124 3.21 -6.28 19.37
N THR A 125 3.85 -5.88 18.27
CA THR A 125 4.22 -4.48 18.01
C THR A 125 3.00 -3.57 17.99
N ILE A 126 1.91 -3.98 17.33
CA ILE A 126 0.67 -3.18 17.28
C ILE A 126 -0.01 -3.11 18.65
N ASP A 127 -0.01 -4.18 19.44
CA ASP A 127 -0.58 -4.14 20.81
C ASP A 127 0.20 -3.13 21.69
N VAL A 128 1.53 -3.07 21.55
CA VAL A 128 2.38 -2.08 22.23
C VAL A 128 2.07 -0.65 21.77
N TRP A 129 2.02 -0.41 20.45
CA TRP A 129 1.67 0.90 19.91
C TRP A 129 0.22 1.31 20.22
N SER A 130 -0.69 0.36 20.35
CA SER A 130 -2.07 0.63 20.75
C SER A 130 -2.16 1.09 22.21
N ALA A 131 -1.27 0.60 23.08
CA ALA A 131 -1.19 1.05 24.46
C ALA A 131 -0.48 2.40 24.60
N ASN A 132 0.52 2.65 23.75
CA ASN A 132 1.28 3.91 23.72
C ASN A 132 1.54 4.37 22.27
N PRO A 133 0.61 5.12 21.64
CA PRO A 133 0.74 5.55 20.25
C PRO A 133 1.92 6.47 19.99
N SER A 134 2.38 7.20 21.01
CA SER A 134 3.53 8.12 20.92
C SER A 134 4.81 7.42 20.48
N GLN A 135 4.93 6.11 20.74
CA GLN A 135 6.06 5.31 20.30
C GLN A 135 6.18 5.24 18.76
N MET A 136 5.09 5.41 18.02
CA MET A 136 5.13 5.42 16.55
C MET A 136 5.93 6.61 15.99
N PHE A 137 5.98 7.73 16.72
CA PHE A 137 6.72 8.92 16.28
C PHE A 137 8.23 8.78 16.45
N VAL A 138 8.67 7.99 17.42
CA VAL A 138 10.09 7.79 17.73
C VAL A 138 10.64 6.45 17.25
N SER A 139 9.78 5.60 16.68
CA SER A 139 10.21 4.28 16.25
C SER A 139 11.13 4.36 15.03
N GLU A 140 12.29 3.72 15.14
CA GLU A 140 13.20 3.51 14.00
C GLU A 140 12.90 2.20 13.25
N LYS A 141 11.91 1.44 13.72
CA LYS A 141 11.57 0.11 13.21
C LYS A 141 10.13 0.05 12.73
N ASP A 142 9.88 -0.79 11.74
CA ASP A 142 8.55 -1.09 11.26
C ASP A 142 7.81 -2.10 12.16
N VAL A 143 6.57 -2.41 11.78
CA VAL A 143 5.70 -3.36 12.48
C VAL A 143 6.33 -4.76 12.63
N PHE A 144 7.26 -5.13 11.74
CA PHE A 144 7.99 -6.41 11.77
C PHE A 144 9.37 -6.29 12.44
N LEU A 145 9.64 -5.19 13.15
CA LEU A 145 10.90 -4.89 13.82
C LEU A 145 12.10 -4.72 12.87
N ARG A 146 11.86 -4.45 11.58
CA ARG A 146 12.91 -4.17 10.60
C ARG A 146 13.21 -2.67 10.57
N PRO A 147 14.46 -2.25 10.28
CA PRO A 147 14.81 -0.84 10.23
C PRO A 147 14.02 -0.11 9.14
N LEU A 148 13.54 1.08 9.48
CA LEU A 148 12.87 1.94 8.52
C LEU A 148 13.88 2.51 7.52
N ILE A 149 13.44 2.66 6.28
CA ILE A 149 14.21 3.39 5.28
C ILE A 149 13.90 4.87 5.51
N PRO A 150 14.88 5.71 5.86
CA PRO A 150 14.64 7.13 6.07
C PRO A 150 14.17 7.77 4.76
N ASP A 151 13.12 8.57 4.86
CA ASP A 151 12.65 9.43 3.78
C ASP A 151 12.03 10.70 4.34
N LEU A 152 12.02 11.76 3.51
CA LEU A 152 11.54 13.10 3.89
C LEU A 152 10.10 13.09 4.43
N VAL A 153 9.27 12.15 3.96
CA VAL A 153 7.88 12.03 4.43
C VAL A 153 7.84 11.45 5.83
N LEU A 154 8.61 10.39 6.12
CA LEU A 154 8.72 9.82 7.45
C LEU A 154 9.30 10.86 8.43
N GLU A 155 10.36 11.56 8.05
CA GLU A 155 10.96 12.62 8.86
C GLU A 155 9.93 13.70 9.23
N THR A 156 9.13 14.15 8.25
CA THR A 156 8.09 15.15 8.48
C THR A 156 6.99 14.65 9.41
N LEU A 157 6.60 13.38 9.28
CA LEU A 157 5.57 12.78 10.14
C LEU A 157 6.08 12.61 11.58
N GLN A 158 7.34 12.24 11.77
CA GLN A 158 7.96 12.07 13.09
C GLN A 158 8.28 13.40 13.76
N SER A 159 8.61 14.44 12.99
CA SER A 159 8.81 15.80 13.50
C SER A 159 7.50 16.54 13.79
N SER A 160 6.36 16.00 13.37
CA SER A 160 5.06 16.60 13.64
C SER A 160 4.73 16.47 15.13
N ALA A 161 4.21 17.54 15.74
CA ALA A 161 3.79 17.49 17.13
C ALA A 161 2.69 16.45 17.32
N LEU A 162 2.81 15.63 18.38
CA LEU A 162 1.75 14.73 18.79
C LEU A 162 0.57 15.58 19.28
N SER A 163 -0.47 15.68 18.47
CA SER A 163 -1.75 16.25 18.90
C SER A 163 -2.61 15.17 19.56
N SER A 164 -3.47 15.58 20.49
CA SER A 164 -4.46 14.69 21.12
C SER A 164 -5.32 13.98 20.06
N ILE A 165 -5.67 14.68 18.98
CA ILE A 165 -6.44 14.13 17.86
C ILE A 165 -5.70 12.94 17.21
N VAL A 166 -4.39 13.05 16.97
CA VAL A 166 -3.62 11.93 16.40
C VAL A 166 -3.63 10.74 17.35
N GLU A 167 -3.44 10.98 18.64
CA GLU A 167 -3.42 9.93 19.65
C GLU A 167 -4.75 9.20 19.75
N ASP A 168 -5.88 9.93 19.78
CA ASP A 168 -7.23 9.37 19.82
C ASP A 168 -7.52 8.51 18.59
N ILE A 169 -7.16 8.99 17.40
CA ILE A 169 -7.33 8.25 16.15
C ILE A 169 -6.51 6.96 16.14
N LEU A 170 -5.25 7.02 16.60
CA LEU A 170 -4.41 5.83 16.66
C LEU A 170 -4.95 4.82 17.68
N LYS A 171 -5.47 5.27 18.83
CA LYS A 171 -6.14 4.42 19.82
C LYS A 171 -7.40 3.75 19.29
N GLU A 172 -8.11 4.35 18.34
CA GLU A 172 -9.27 3.71 17.70
C GLU A 172 -8.87 2.75 16.58
N ILE A 173 -7.90 3.11 15.73
CA ILE A 173 -7.56 2.33 14.53
C ILE A 173 -6.68 1.13 14.84
N LEU A 174 -5.68 1.27 15.72
CA LEU A 174 -4.70 0.21 15.99
C LEU A 174 -5.34 -1.08 16.55
N PRO A 175 -6.31 -1.03 17.49
CA PRO A 175 -7.02 -2.22 17.95
C PRO A 175 -7.77 -2.95 16.83
N VAL A 176 -8.35 -2.20 15.88
CA VAL A 176 -9.04 -2.78 14.73
C VAL A 176 -8.07 -3.53 13.83
N ILE A 177 -6.89 -2.96 13.57
CA ILE A 177 -5.82 -3.63 12.82
C ILE A 177 -5.37 -4.89 13.56
N ALA A 178 -5.14 -4.81 14.87
CA ALA A 178 -4.76 -5.95 15.70
C ALA A 178 -5.82 -7.08 15.66
N ALA A 179 -7.10 -6.73 15.67
CA ALA A 179 -8.20 -7.69 15.57
C ALA A 179 -8.22 -8.40 14.21
N VAL A 180 -7.96 -7.67 13.11
CA VAL A 180 -7.84 -8.25 11.76
C VAL A 180 -6.67 -9.22 11.69
N ILE A 181 -5.50 -8.84 12.22
CA ILE A 181 -4.31 -9.72 12.25
C ILE A 181 -4.60 -10.96 13.10
N LYS A 182 -5.22 -10.81 14.27
CA LYS A 182 -5.64 -11.94 15.12
C LYS A 182 -6.62 -12.88 14.41
N LYS A 183 -7.53 -12.33 13.59
CA LYS A 183 -8.46 -13.13 12.78
C LYS A 183 -7.73 -13.87 11.64
N GLN A 184 -6.75 -13.24 11.01
CA GLN A 184 -5.90 -13.88 10.00
C GLN A 184 -5.05 -14.99 10.62
N LEU A 185 -4.36 -14.73 11.73
CA LEU A 185 -3.60 -15.72 12.48
C LEU A 185 -4.45 -16.96 12.81
N ARG A 186 -5.67 -16.76 13.32
CA ARG A 186 -6.60 -17.87 13.62
C ARG A 186 -7.02 -18.69 12.40
N ARG A 187 -7.01 -18.11 11.20
CA ARG A 187 -7.38 -18.79 9.96
C ARG A 187 -6.20 -19.49 9.30
N TYR A 188 -5.00 -18.92 9.41
CA TYR A 188 -3.79 -19.43 8.77
C TYR A 188 -3.01 -20.42 9.64
N ILE A 189 -3.08 -20.28 10.96
CA ILE A 189 -2.13 -20.89 11.93
C ILE A 189 -2.91 -21.60 13.06
N SER A 190 -4.01 -22.28 12.71
CA SER A 190 -4.77 -23.11 13.66
C SER A 190 -4.33 -24.57 13.61
N GLY A 191 -4.19 -25.23 14.77
CA GLY A 191 -3.83 -26.65 14.88
C GLY A 191 -2.33 -26.91 14.75
N ASP A 192 -1.96 -28.01 14.09
CA ASP A 192 -0.57 -28.50 13.92
C ASP A 192 0.35 -27.55 13.13
N LEU A 193 -0.23 -26.51 12.50
CA LEU A 193 0.49 -25.45 11.76
C LEU A 193 0.94 -24.29 12.67
N SER A 194 0.60 -24.32 13.96
CA SER A 194 0.88 -23.25 14.91
C SER A 194 2.32 -23.17 15.39
N GLU A 195 2.98 -24.33 15.43
CA GLU A 195 4.39 -24.58 15.71
C GLU A 195 4.89 -25.63 14.71
N PRO A 196 5.20 -25.20 13.48
CA PRO A 196 5.56 -26.10 12.39
C PRO A 196 6.86 -26.85 12.73
N SER A 197 6.83 -28.17 12.66
CA SER A 197 8.03 -28.99 12.70
C SER A 197 8.91 -28.72 11.48
N GLN A 198 10.21 -28.97 11.60
CA GLN A 198 11.18 -28.76 10.51
C GLN A 198 10.81 -29.55 9.23
N GLU A 199 10.23 -30.74 9.38
CA GLU A 199 9.69 -31.53 8.25
C GLU A 199 8.49 -30.88 7.54
N LEU A 200 7.66 -30.12 8.27
CA LEU A 200 6.50 -29.44 7.69
C LEU A 200 6.94 -28.20 6.89
N LEU A 201 8.00 -27.53 7.33
CA LEU A 201 8.64 -26.44 6.59
C LEU A 201 9.17 -26.94 5.24
N GLU A 202 9.91 -28.05 5.24
CA GLU A 202 10.45 -28.65 4.00
C GLU A 202 9.36 -29.07 3.01
N LYS A 203 8.23 -29.63 3.50
CA LYS A 203 7.09 -30.01 2.66
C LYS A 203 6.29 -28.82 2.12
N THR A 204 6.30 -27.68 2.82
CA THR A 204 5.48 -26.51 2.47
C THR A 204 6.22 -25.42 1.70
N VAL A 205 7.51 -25.60 1.39
CA VAL A 205 8.29 -24.69 0.53
C VAL A 205 7.61 -24.43 -0.82
N SER A 206 6.95 -25.45 -1.37
CA SER A 206 6.22 -25.34 -2.65
C SER A 206 4.87 -24.63 -2.56
N ALA A 207 4.35 -24.42 -1.35
CA ALA A 207 3.03 -23.82 -1.14
C ALA A 207 3.12 -22.29 -1.18
N ALA A 208 2.32 -21.67 -2.06
CA ALA A 208 2.30 -20.21 -2.22
C ALA A 208 1.92 -19.51 -0.89
N PRO A 209 2.63 -18.44 -0.48
CA PRO A 209 2.58 -17.85 0.86
C PRO A 209 1.28 -17.13 1.25
N HIS A 210 0.36 -16.98 0.30
CA HIS A 210 -0.96 -16.41 0.51
C HIS A 210 -1.86 -16.68 -0.69
N ASN A 211 -3.18 -16.56 -0.50
CA ASN A 211 -4.19 -16.73 -1.54
C ASN A 211 -4.25 -15.61 -2.59
N ILE A 212 -3.48 -14.53 -2.44
CA ILE A 212 -3.56 -13.33 -3.30
C ILE A 212 -3.24 -13.65 -4.77
N TRP A 213 -2.34 -14.60 -5.02
CA TRP A 213 -2.05 -15.05 -6.38
C TRP A 213 -3.30 -15.62 -7.06
N ALA A 214 -4.04 -16.48 -6.35
CA ALA A 214 -5.30 -17.03 -6.84
C ALA A 214 -6.35 -15.93 -7.05
N GLU A 215 -6.50 -14.99 -6.11
CA GLU A 215 -7.43 -13.85 -6.25
C GLU A 215 -7.10 -12.99 -7.49
N ARG A 216 -5.82 -12.74 -7.75
CA ARG A 216 -5.38 -11.96 -8.92
C ARG A 216 -5.66 -12.71 -10.22
N VAL A 217 -5.39 -14.01 -10.28
CA VAL A 217 -5.70 -14.85 -11.45
C VAL A 217 -7.19 -14.81 -11.73
N ILE A 218 -8.04 -15.07 -10.73
CA ILE A 218 -9.50 -15.00 -10.86
C ILE A 218 -9.95 -13.61 -11.33
N GLY A 219 -9.43 -12.54 -10.73
CA GLY A 219 -9.76 -11.17 -11.12
C GLY A 219 -9.41 -10.85 -12.57
N MET A 220 -8.27 -11.34 -13.06
CA MET A 220 -7.88 -11.21 -14.47
C MET A 220 -8.80 -12.02 -15.38
N THR A 221 -9.15 -13.25 -15.00
CA THR A 221 -10.11 -14.09 -15.73
C THR A 221 -11.46 -13.38 -15.84
N CYS A 222 -12.03 -12.91 -14.73
CA CYS A 222 -13.31 -12.20 -14.74
C CYS A 222 -13.27 -10.93 -15.61
N HIS A 223 -12.17 -10.17 -15.55
CA HIS A 223 -12.02 -8.97 -16.38
C HIS A 223 -11.95 -9.30 -17.88
N LEU A 224 -11.15 -10.30 -18.26
CA LEU A 224 -11.01 -10.71 -19.66
C LEU A 224 -12.31 -11.34 -20.18
N TRP A 225 -13.00 -12.12 -19.37
CA TRP A 225 -14.30 -12.70 -19.71
C TRP A 225 -15.34 -11.62 -20.01
N LYS A 226 -15.42 -10.57 -19.18
CA LYS A 226 -16.33 -9.43 -19.42
C LYS A 226 -15.99 -8.67 -20.70
N ARG A 227 -14.71 -8.57 -21.05
CA ARG A 227 -14.24 -7.85 -22.24
C ARG A 227 -14.41 -8.67 -23.52
N CYS A 228 -14.23 -9.98 -23.44
CA CYS A 228 -14.23 -10.91 -24.56
C CYS A 228 -15.05 -12.15 -24.18
N PRO A 229 -16.39 -12.05 -24.10
CA PRO A 229 -17.25 -13.14 -23.63
C PRO A 229 -17.26 -14.37 -24.57
N MET A 230 -16.87 -14.18 -25.84
CA MET A 230 -16.78 -15.25 -26.83
C MET A 230 -15.41 -15.95 -26.85
N ALA A 231 -14.45 -15.50 -26.02
CA ALA A 231 -13.14 -16.13 -25.95
C ALA A 231 -13.25 -17.48 -25.21
N THR A 232 -12.54 -18.50 -25.71
CA THR A 232 -12.49 -19.79 -25.03
C THR A 232 -11.73 -19.69 -23.71
N ILE A 233 -12.07 -20.54 -22.74
CA ILE A 233 -11.36 -20.63 -21.45
C ILE A 233 -9.85 -20.85 -21.67
N GLY A 234 -9.49 -21.70 -22.64
CA GLY A 234 -8.08 -21.97 -22.97
C GLY A 234 -7.33 -20.73 -23.45
N PHE A 235 -7.94 -19.89 -24.28
CA PHE A 235 -7.33 -18.63 -24.71
C PHE A 235 -7.14 -17.64 -23.56
N LEU A 236 -8.14 -17.54 -22.67
CA LEU A 236 -8.07 -16.68 -21.49
C LEU A 236 -6.98 -17.14 -20.51
N ASP A 237 -6.90 -18.45 -20.26
CA ASP A 237 -5.89 -19.06 -19.41
C ASP A 237 -4.47 -18.86 -19.97
N ALA A 238 -4.25 -19.14 -21.26
CA ALA A 238 -2.97 -18.92 -21.92
C ALA A 238 -2.52 -17.45 -21.82
N LYS A 239 -3.44 -16.50 -22.04
CA LYS A 239 -3.16 -15.07 -21.93
C LYS A 239 -2.82 -14.64 -20.49
N ILE A 240 -3.49 -15.22 -19.50
CA ILE A 240 -3.19 -14.96 -18.09
C ILE A 240 -1.81 -15.52 -17.74
N LYS A 241 -1.53 -16.77 -18.10
CA LYS A 241 -0.22 -17.42 -17.88
C LYS A 241 0.92 -16.66 -18.55
N ALA A 242 0.75 -16.25 -19.80
CA ALA A 242 1.74 -15.44 -20.51
C ALA A 242 2.02 -14.12 -19.79
N LYS A 243 0.99 -13.48 -19.23
CA LYS A 243 1.12 -12.24 -18.48
C LYS A 243 1.72 -12.43 -17.08
N THR A 244 1.32 -13.47 -16.36
CA THR A 244 1.83 -13.75 -15.00
C THR A 244 3.27 -14.18 -15.02
N ASN A 245 3.66 -14.98 -16.02
CA ASN A 245 5.01 -15.51 -16.16
C ASN A 245 5.94 -14.55 -16.90
N LYS A 246 5.45 -13.35 -17.25
CA LYS A 246 6.18 -12.35 -18.05
C LYS A 246 6.75 -12.94 -19.34
N LEU A 247 6.04 -13.89 -19.94
CA LEU A 247 6.48 -14.65 -21.11
C LEU A 247 6.85 -13.72 -22.27
N MET A 248 6.12 -12.62 -22.45
CA MET A 248 6.42 -11.63 -23.49
C MET A 248 7.70 -10.81 -23.20
N GLU A 249 8.01 -10.55 -21.92
CA GLU A 249 9.28 -9.90 -21.53
C GLU A 249 10.44 -10.87 -21.76
N TRP A 250 10.25 -12.17 -21.48
CA TRP A 250 11.23 -13.22 -21.73
C TRP A 250 11.46 -13.47 -23.23
N LEU A 251 10.39 -13.58 -24.02
CA LEU A 251 10.47 -13.71 -25.48
C LEU A 251 11.16 -12.51 -26.12
N GLY A 252 10.82 -11.29 -25.70
CA GLY A 252 11.44 -10.07 -26.21
C GLY A 252 12.93 -9.90 -25.86
N GLY A 253 13.47 -10.73 -24.95
CA GLY A 253 14.89 -10.79 -24.62
C GLY A 253 15.68 -11.84 -25.40
N LYS A 254 15.03 -12.59 -26.30
CA LYS A 254 15.66 -13.64 -27.13
C LYS A 254 15.81 -13.19 -28.58
N ASP A 255 16.78 -13.78 -29.29
CA ASP A 255 16.98 -13.56 -30.72
C ASP A 255 15.78 -14.06 -31.55
N GLU A 256 15.52 -13.42 -32.71
CA GLU A 256 14.34 -13.69 -33.55
C GLU A 256 14.18 -15.17 -33.93
N ALA A 257 15.29 -15.88 -34.18
CA ALA A 257 15.27 -17.30 -34.50
C ALA A 257 14.80 -18.21 -33.34
N GLU A 258 15.03 -17.80 -32.07
CA GLU A 258 14.54 -18.53 -30.89
C GLU A 258 13.10 -18.15 -30.51
N GLN A 259 12.63 -16.97 -30.93
CA GLN A 259 11.25 -16.53 -30.72
C GLN A 259 10.27 -17.33 -31.59
N GLU A 260 10.65 -17.68 -32.82
CA GLU A 260 9.80 -18.44 -33.75
C GLU A 260 9.72 -19.95 -33.43
N SER A 261 10.66 -20.48 -32.62
CA SER A 261 10.72 -21.90 -32.25
C SER A 261 10.05 -22.25 -30.90
N SER A 262 9.47 -21.27 -30.20
CA SER A 262 8.92 -21.41 -28.83
C SER A 262 7.39 -21.23 -28.78
#